data_AF-A0AAU1YC67-F1
#
_entry.id   AF-A0AAU1YC67-F1
#
_cell.length_a   1.000
_cell.length_b   1.000
_cell.length_c   1.000
_cell.angle_alpha   90.00
_cell.angle_beta   90.00
_cell.angle_gamma   90.00
#
_symmetry.space_group_name_H-M   'P 1'
#
loop_
_entity.id
_entity.type
_entity.pdbx_description
1 polymer ?
#
loop_
_entity_poly.entity_id
_entity_poly.type
_entity_poly.pdbx_seq_one_letter_code
_entity_poly.pdbx_strand_id
1 'polypeptide(L)'
;MSWTIVRTPGRPVRRTDDDRIAVPLRLTRTGGDRGELTDTDLTLTLTLAEAEHLHAALCRSLDGRPPPPAAPDCRQPVQVSPGAAHIIGRA
;
A
#
# COMPACT_ATOMS: atom_id res chain seq x y z
N MET A 1 21.17 -10.17 8.97
CA MET A 1 20.57 -10.33 7.63
C MET A 1 19.22 -9.65 7.62
N SER A 2 18.96 -8.79 6.64
CA SER A 2 17.74 -7.98 6.52
C SER A 2 17.18 -8.04 5.11
N TRP A 3 15.87 -7.87 5.01
CA TRP A 3 15.16 -7.77 3.74
C TRP A 3 14.52 -6.40 3.60
N THR A 4 14.55 -5.88 2.38
CA THR A 4 13.84 -4.66 2.01
C THR A 4 12.96 -4.95 0.81
N ILE A 5 11.73 -4.46 0.87
CA ILE A 5 10.73 -4.59 -0.19
C ILE A 5 10.36 -3.16 -0.59
N VAL A 6 10.55 -2.82 -1.86
CA VAL A 6 10.15 -1.52 -2.41
C VAL A 6 9.31 -1.70 -3.66
N ARG A 7 8.54 -0.67 -4.01
CA ARG A 7 7.91 -0.59 -5.33
C ARG A 7 9.00 -0.51 -6.39
N THR A 8 8.88 -1.26 -7.48
CA THR A 8 9.81 -1.10 -8.60
C THR A 8 9.62 0.29 -9.23
N PRO A 9 10.65 1.17 -9.25
CA PRO A 9 10.53 2.49 -9.85
C PRO A 9 10.10 2.42 -11.31
N GLY A 10 9.23 3.33 -11.74
CA GLY A 10 8.74 3.40 -13.11
C GLY A 10 7.81 2.25 -13.54
N ARG A 11 7.49 1.29 -12.67
CA ARG A 11 6.54 0.21 -12.97
C ARG A 11 5.26 0.39 -12.15
N PRO A 12 4.16 0.87 -12.77
CA PRO A 12 2.92 1.11 -12.06
C PRO A 12 2.25 -0.22 -11.65
N VAL A 13 1.40 -0.12 -10.62
CA VAL A 13 0.42 -1.19 -10.33
C VAL A 13 -0.55 -1.23 -11.50
N ARG A 14 -0.86 -2.43 -12.00
CA ARG A 14 -1.73 -2.62 -13.17
C ARG A 14 -2.74 -3.72 -12.93
N ARG A 15 -3.87 -3.65 -13.64
CA ARG A 15 -4.72 -4.82 -13.84
C ARG A 15 -4.11 -5.75 -14.90
N THR A 16 -4.26 -7.04 -14.70
CA THR A 16 -3.92 -8.07 -15.70
C THR A 16 -5.16 -8.42 -16.52
N ASP A 17 -4.96 -9.16 -17.61
CA ASP A 17 -6.06 -9.64 -18.45
C ASP A 17 -7.03 -10.57 -17.68
N ASP A 18 -6.52 -11.29 -16.68
CA ASP A 18 -7.31 -12.15 -15.77
C ASP A 18 -8.01 -11.39 -14.61
N ASP A 19 -8.19 -10.07 -14.73
CA ASP A 19 -8.76 -9.17 -13.71
C ASP A 19 -8.05 -9.23 -12.33
N ARG A 20 -6.78 -9.63 -12.32
CA ARG A 20 -5.92 -9.59 -11.13
C ARG A 20 -5.19 -8.27 -11.05
N ILE A 21 -4.78 -7.91 -9.84
CA ILE A 21 -3.95 -6.74 -9.56
C ILE A 21 -2.49 -7.21 -9.49
N ALA A 22 -1.66 -6.69 -10.39
CA ALA A 22 -0.22 -6.94 -10.44
C ALA A 22 0.53 -5.75 -9.83
N VAL A 23 1.30 -6.02 -8.77
CA VAL A 23 2.13 -5.06 -8.05
C VAL A 23 3.61 -5.40 -8.29
N PRO A 24 4.33 -4.64 -9.14
CA PRO A 24 5.78 -4.81 -9.31
C PRO A 24 6.53 -4.38 -8.04
N LEU A 25 7.34 -5.29 -7.52
CA LEU A 25 8.14 -5.12 -6.31
C LEU A 25 9.61 -5.44 -6.60
N ARG A 26 10.50 -4.80 -5.87
CA ARG A 26 11.91 -5.11 -5.81
C ARG A 26 12.26 -5.58 -4.41
N LEU A 27 12.90 -6.74 -4.32
CA LEU A 27 13.34 -7.35 -3.09
C LEU A 27 14.86 -7.31 -3.01
N THR A 28 15.35 -6.67 -1.97
CA THR A 28 16.77 -6.59 -1.69
C THR A 28 17.07 -7.34 -0.40
N ARG A 29 17.92 -8.37 -0.48
CA ARG A 29 18.44 -9.10 0.68
C ARG A 29 19.81 -8.55 1.00
N THR A 30 19.98 -8.04 2.21
CA THR A 30 21.29 -7.60 2.71
C THR A 30 21.76 -8.57 3.79
N GLY A 31 22.86 -9.27 3.51
CA GLY A 31 23.53 -10.13 4.47
C GLY A 31 23.42 -11.63 4.15
N GLY A 32 24.53 -12.27 4.45
CA GLY A 32 24.89 -13.69 4.29
C GLY A 32 26.34 -13.83 4.74
N ASP A 33 26.90 -15.03 4.77
CA ASP A 33 28.24 -15.30 5.33
C ASP A 33 29.39 -14.50 4.66
N ARG A 34 29.13 -13.91 3.49
CA ARG A 34 30.06 -13.05 2.73
C ARG A 34 29.58 -11.60 2.52
N GLY A 35 28.51 -11.17 3.18
CA GLY A 35 27.97 -9.81 2.99
C GLY A 35 27.29 -9.57 1.63
N GLU A 36 26.79 -10.64 1.00
CA GLU A 36 26.18 -10.57 -0.33
C GLU A 36 24.87 -9.74 -0.34
N LEU A 37 24.74 -8.93 -1.38
CA LEU A 37 23.53 -8.17 -1.70
C LEU A 37 22.85 -8.87 -2.88
N THR A 38 21.67 -9.41 -2.66
CA THR A 38 20.85 -9.98 -3.74
C THR A 38 19.69 -9.03 -4.04
N ASP A 39 19.52 -8.65 -5.30
CA ASP A 39 18.41 -7.81 -5.77
C ASP A 39 17.59 -8.55 -6.81
N THR A 40 16.29 -8.70 -6.56
CA THR A 40 15.37 -9.45 -7.42
C THR A 40 14.07 -8.67 -7.62
N ASP A 41 13.68 -8.47 -8.88
CA ASP A 41 12.36 -7.94 -9.21
C ASP A 41 11.33 -9.09 -9.22
N LEU A 42 10.17 -8.87 -8.59
CA LEU A 42 9.05 -9.80 -8.58
C LEU A 42 7.71 -9.09 -8.75
N THR A 43 6.69 -9.83 -9.15
CA THR A 43 5.33 -9.31 -9.25
C THR A 43 4.46 -10.02 -8.23
N LEU A 44 3.92 -9.25 -7.27
CA LEU A 44 2.85 -9.75 -6.41
C LEU A 44 1.53 -9.65 -7.19
N THR A 45 0.91 -10.81 -7.44
CA THR A 45 -0.36 -10.90 -8.16
C THR A 45 -1.46 -11.25 -7.18
N LEU A 46 -2.50 -10.42 -7.12
CA LEU A 46 -3.60 -10.54 -6.18
C LEU A 46 -4.93 -10.57 -6.94
N THR A 47 -5.87 -11.36 -6.47
CA THR A 47 -7.30 -11.14 -6.80
C THR A 47 -7.78 -9.85 -6.17
N LEU A 48 -8.96 -9.36 -6.61
CA LEU A 48 -9.61 -8.22 -5.97
C LEU A 48 -9.82 -8.45 -4.46
N ALA A 49 -10.33 -9.63 -4.09
CA ALA A 49 -10.59 -9.96 -2.68
C ALA A 49 -9.29 -9.97 -1.84
N GLU A 50 -8.19 -10.50 -2.35
CA GLU A 50 -6.91 -10.47 -1.65
C GLU A 50 -6.35 -9.05 -1.52
N ALA A 51 -6.52 -8.23 -2.56
CA ALA A 51 -6.11 -6.82 -2.52
C ALA A 51 -6.91 -6.02 -1.48
N GLU A 52 -8.23 -6.24 -1.37
CA GLU A 52 -9.07 -5.61 -0.36
C GLU A 52 -8.68 -6.05 1.05
N HIS A 53 -8.41 -7.34 1.27
CA HIS A 53 -7.94 -7.82 2.56
C HIS A 53 -6.59 -7.20 2.94
N LEU A 54 -5.65 -7.13 1.98
CA LEU A 54 -4.35 -6.49 2.19
C LEU A 54 -4.52 -4.99 2.50
N HIS A 55 -5.39 -4.29 1.76
CA HIS A 55 -5.72 -2.90 2.00
C HIS A 55 -6.26 -2.70 3.43
N ALA A 56 -7.26 -3.48 3.84
CA ALA A 56 -7.84 -3.38 5.18
C ALA A 56 -6.84 -3.70 6.30
N ALA A 57 -5.92 -4.64 6.09
CA ALA A 57 -4.86 -4.94 7.04
C ALA A 57 -3.89 -3.75 7.19
N LEU A 58 -3.42 -3.21 6.08
CA LEU A 58 -2.51 -2.05 6.09
C LEU A 58 -3.18 -0.80 6.67
N CYS A 59 -4.43 -0.52 6.30
CA CYS A 59 -5.19 0.60 6.84
C CYS A 59 -5.32 0.52 8.36
N ARG A 60 -5.68 -0.65 8.90
CA ARG A 60 -5.75 -0.86 10.36
C ARG A 60 -4.40 -0.69 11.06
N SER A 61 -3.31 -1.22 10.49
CA SER A 61 -1.97 -1.06 11.08
C SER A 61 -1.46 0.39 11.07
N LEU A 62 -1.97 1.20 10.15
CA LEU A 62 -1.63 2.62 10.00
C LEU A 62 -2.62 3.55 10.71
N ASP A 63 -3.66 3.02 11.36
CA ASP A 63 -4.65 3.82 12.07
C ASP A 63 -4.02 4.54 13.28
N GLY A 64 -4.47 5.76 13.56
CA GLY A 64 -3.92 6.63 14.60
C GLY A 64 -2.48 7.11 14.37
N ARG A 65 -1.79 6.70 13.30
CA ARG A 65 -0.44 7.18 12.96
C ARG A 65 -0.53 8.42 12.06
N PRO A 66 0.16 9.52 12.40
CA PRO A 66 0.23 10.68 11.52
C PRO A 66 0.89 10.28 10.19
N PRO A 67 0.36 10.71 9.03
CA PRO A 67 1.00 10.48 7.75
C PRO A 67 2.38 11.18 7.72
N PRO A 68 3.43 10.55 7.21
CA PRO A 68 4.70 11.24 6.98
C PRO A 68 4.53 12.36 5.94
N PRO A 69 5.44 13.36 5.87
CA PRO A 69 5.36 14.44 4.90
C PRO A 69 5.30 13.99 3.43
N ALA A 70 5.89 12.83 3.13
CA ALA A 70 5.90 12.22 1.80
C ALA A 70 4.79 11.17 1.61
N ALA A 71 3.76 11.16 2.46
CA ALA A 71 2.63 10.24 2.30
C ALA A 71 1.83 10.55 1.02
N PRO A 72 1.23 9.54 0.37
CA PRO A 72 0.32 9.77 -0.74
C PRO A 72 -0.89 10.64 -0.34
N ASP A 73 -1.43 11.41 -1.28
CA ASP A 73 -2.55 12.34 -1.05
C ASP A 73 -3.78 11.67 -0.41
N CYS A 74 -4.03 10.40 -0.71
CA CYS A 74 -5.13 9.63 -0.11
C CYS A 74 -4.98 9.38 1.40
N ARG A 75 -3.83 9.72 2.00
CA ARG A 75 -3.57 9.69 3.45
C ARG A 75 -3.58 11.08 4.08
N GLN A 76 -3.72 12.14 3.30
CA GLN A 76 -3.96 13.47 3.86
C GLN A 76 -5.38 13.50 4.43
N PRO A 77 -5.59 14.10 5.61
CA PRO A 77 -6.93 14.26 6.14
C PRO A 77 -7.76 15.03 5.11
N VAL A 78 -8.88 14.44 4.67
CA VAL A 78 -9.87 15.18 3.90
C VAL A 78 -10.26 16.36 4.76
N GLN A 79 -9.98 17.59 4.29
CA GLN A 79 -10.54 18.77 4.94
C GLN A 79 -12.05 18.71 4.73
N VAL A 80 -12.75 18.06 5.64
CA VAL A 80 -14.20 18.11 5.71
C VAL A 80 -14.51 19.51 6.18
N SER A 81 -14.88 20.40 5.25
CA SER A 81 -15.55 21.65 5.62
C SER A 81 -16.70 21.27 6.55
N PRO A 82 -16.84 21.87 7.75
CA PRO A 82 -17.93 21.58 8.67
C PRO A 82 -19.23 22.16 8.09
N GLY A 83 -19.75 21.55 7.03
CA GLY A 83 -21.11 21.73 6.59
C GLY A 83 -21.99 20.96 7.56
N ALA A 84 -22.77 21.67 8.37
CA ALA A 84 -23.65 21.09 9.37
C ALA A 84 -24.53 20.00 8.74
N ALA A 85 -24.27 18.74 9.09
CA ALA A 85 -25.16 17.64 8.77
C ALA A 85 -26.40 17.78 9.68
N HIS A 86 -27.46 18.40 9.17
CA HIS A 86 -28.74 18.42 9.87
C HIS A 86 -29.39 17.05 9.77
N ILE A 87 -29.33 16.28 10.85
CA ILE A 87 -30.12 15.05 11.01
C ILE A 87 -31.56 15.48 11.33
N ILE A 88 -32.45 15.38 10.35
CA ILE A 88 -33.89 15.57 10.59
C ILE A 88 -34.47 14.22 11.04
N GLY A 89 -34.67 14.07 12.34
CA GLY A 89 -35.46 12.97 12.88
C GLY A 89 -36.94 13.19 12.56
N ARG A 90 -37.59 12.20 11.96
CA ARG A 90 -39.07 12.13 11.88
C ARG A 90 -39.58 11.51 13.18
N ALA A 91 -40.48 12.23 13.85
CA ALA A 91 -41.29 11.73 14.97
C ALA A 91 -42.46 10.89 14.44
#